data_AF-A0A6L7ZZF1-F1
#
_entry.id   AF-A0A6L7ZZF1-F1
#
_cell.length_a   1.000
_cell.length_b   1.000
_cell.length_c   1.000
_cell.angle_alpha   90.00
_cell.angle_beta   90.00
_cell.angle_gamma   90.00
#
_symmetry.space_group_name_H-M   'P 1'
#
loop_
_entity.id
_entity.type
_entity.pdbx_description
1 polymer ?
#
loop_
_entity_poly.entity_id
_entity_poly.type
_entity_poly.pdbx_seq_one_letter_code
_entity_poly.pdbx_strand_id
1 'polypeptide(L)' 'MASGRNFLLIMADEFARGAMGCAGHPVARTPNLDRLEARGVRFTQAYTNSPICVPARAAMHTGR' A
#
# COMPACT_ATOMS: atom_id res chain seq x y z
N MET A 1 -26.28 -18.07 1.22
CA MET A 1 -25.62 -16.74 1.32
C MET A 1 -24.64 -16.64 0.16
N ALA A 2 -24.83 -15.70 -0.76
CA ALA A 2 -23.83 -15.47 -1.80
C ALA A 2 -22.54 -15.00 -1.12
N SER A 3 -21.47 -15.80 -1.23
CA SER A 3 -20.15 -15.48 -0.67
C SER A 3 -19.50 -14.41 -1.55
N GLY A 4 -19.93 -13.15 -1.36
CA GLY A 4 -19.30 -12.00 -1.99
C GLY A 4 -17.84 -11.87 -1.55
N ARG A 5 -16.98 -11.42 -2.46
CA ARG A 5 -15.59 -11.07 -2.10
C ARG A 5 -15.61 -9.78 -1.30
N ASN A 6 -14.96 -9.79 -0.14
CA ASN A 6 -14.74 -8.59 0.65
C ASN A 6 -13.51 -7.84 0.13
N PHE A 7 -13.57 -6.51 0.13
CA PHE A 7 -12.45 -5.65 -0.24
C PHE A 7 -11.97 -4.87 0.99
N LEU A 8 -10.65 -4.90 1.23
CA LEU A 8 -10.00 -4.19 2.33
C LEU A 8 -8.93 -3.25 1.75
N LEU A 9 -9.14 -1.95 1.89
CA LEU A 9 -8.16 -0.92 1.55
C LEU A 9 -7.41 -0.48 2.81
N ILE A 10 -6.09 -0.69 2.85
CA ILE A 10 -5.21 -0.21 3.91
C ILE A 10 -4.35 0.91 3.33
N MET A 11 -4.39 2.08 3.93
CA MET A 11 -3.58 3.24 3.54
C MET A 11 -2.74 3.70 4.73
N ALA A 12 -1.42 3.53 4.63
CA ALA A 12 -0.48 4.06 5.61
C ALA A 12 -0.25 5.56 5.37
N ASP A 13 -0.01 6.31 6.45
CA ASP A 13 0.34 7.74 6.36
C ASP A 13 1.85 7.90 6.28
N GLU A 14 2.31 8.83 5.42
CA GLU A 14 3.73 9.17 5.22
C GLU A 14 4.68 7.97 5.00
N PHE A 15 4.17 6.86 4.49
CA PHE A 15 4.93 5.63 4.37
C PHE A 15 5.87 5.65 3.16
N ALA A 16 7.17 5.74 3.41
CA ALA A 16 8.17 5.79 2.35
C ALA A 16 8.22 4.48 1.55
N ARG A 17 8.34 4.59 0.22
CA ARG A 17 8.39 3.45 -0.73
C ARG A 17 9.38 2.35 -0.34
N GLY A 18 10.52 2.73 0.25
CA GLY A 18 11.59 1.82 0.64
C GLY A 18 11.49 1.28 2.07
N ALA A 19 10.51 1.69 2.88
CA ALA A 19 10.45 1.38 4.31
C ALA A 19 9.89 -0.03 4.62
N MET A 20 10.22 -1.03 3.81
CA MET A 20 9.77 -2.43 3.98
C MET A 20 10.91 -3.42 3.74
N GLY A 21 10.86 -4.54 4.45
CA GLY A 21 11.74 -5.69 4.22
C GLY A 21 11.65 -6.19 2.77
N CYS A 22 10.44 -6.39 2.24
CA CYS A 22 10.21 -6.76 0.84
C CYS A 22 10.63 -5.70 -0.20
N ALA A 23 10.94 -4.46 0.24
CA ALA A 23 11.53 -3.43 -0.59
C ALA A 23 13.07 -3.35 -0.47
N GLY A 24 13.68 -4.24 0.32
CA GLY A 24 15.13 -4.30 0.54
C GLY A 24 15.65 -3.40 1.65
N HIS A 25 14.80 -2.89 2.54
CA HIS A 25 15.26 -2.04 3.65
C HIS A 25 16.19 -2.83 4.59
N PRO A 26 17.37 -2.29 4.98
CA PRO A 26 18.40 -3.06 5.69
C PRO A 26 17.99 -3.46 7.12
N VAL A 27 17.04 -2.74 7.73
CA VAL A 27 16.66 -2.93 9.15
C VAL A 27 15.16 -3.02 9.40
N ALA A 28 14.31 -2.76 8.40
CA ALA A 28 12.86 -2.72 8.64
C ALA A 28 12.34 -4.15 8.73
N ARG A 29 11.67 -4.48 9.84
CA ARG A 29 11.06 -5.78 10.06
C ARG A 29 9.56 -5.69 9.78
N THR A 30 9.14 -6.04 8.56
CA THR A 30 7.75 -5.94 8.11
C THR A 30 7.14 -7.31 7.73
N PRO A 31 7.22 -8.35 8.58
CA PRO A 31 6.91 -9.73 8.19
C PRO A 31 5.47 -9.91 7.67
N ASN A 32 4.52 -9.08 8.12
CA ASN A 32 3.14 -9.12 7.63
C ASN A 32 3.00 -8.54 6.21
N LEU A 33 3.75 -7.49 5.88
CA LEU A 33 3.77 -6.91 4.53
C LEU A 33 4.57 -7.80 3.58
N ASP A 34 5.66 -8.38 4.06
CA ASP A 34 6.48 -9.32 3.30
C ASP A 34 5.65 -10.58 2.93
N ARG A 35 4.86 -11.11 3.88
CA ARG A 35 3.92 -12.22 3.61
C ARG A 35 2.74 -11.81 2.71
N LEU A 36 2.35 -10.53 2.71
CA LEU A 36 1.31 -10.03 1.81
C LEU A 36 1.83 -9.97 0.38
N GLU A 37 3.06 -9.51 0.19
CA GLU A 37 3.74 -9.48 -1.10
C GLU A 37 3.96 -10.89 -1.66
N ALA A 38 4.49 -11.82 -0.86
CA ALA A 38 4.73 -13.20 -1.28
C ALA A 38 3.49 -13.98 -1.74
N ARG A 39 2.27 -13.51 -1.39
CA ARG A 39 1.00 -14.13 -1.79
C ARG A 39 0.17 -13.23 -2.71
N GLY A 40 0.75 -12.14 -3.20
CA GLY A 40 0.06 -11.12 -3.96
C GLY A 40 0.96 -10.47 -4.99
N VAL A 41 0.71 -9.19 -5.26
CA VAL A 41 1.47 -8.40 -6.23
C VAL A 41 1.93 -7.12 -5.56
N ARG A 42 3.22 -6.82 -5.66
CA ARG A 42 3.80 -5.52 -5.27
C ARG A 42 4.07 -4.67 -6.49
N PHE A 43 3.40 -3.53 -6.57
CA PHE A 43 3.64 -2.53 -7.60
C PHE A 43 4.92 -1.75 -7.25
N THR A 44 5.97 -1.91 -8.05
CA THR A 44 7.26 -1.23 -7.84
C THR A 44 7.25 0.22 -8.34
N GLN A 45 6.27 0.58 -9.17
CA GLN A 45 6.12 1.89 -9.80
C GLN A 45 4.72 2.47 -9.49
N ALA A 46 4.35 2.50 -8.21
CA ALA A 46 3.12 3.13 -7.74
C ALA A 46 3.39 4.57 -7.27
N TYR A 47 2.64 5.54 -7.79
CA TYR A 47 2.82 6.97 -7.52
C TYR A 47 1.55 7.56 -6.91
N THR A 48 1.72 8.47 -5.96
CA THR A 48 0.60 9.27 -5.42
C THR A 48 0.23 10.38 -6.40
N ASN A 49 -1.05 10.70 -6.50
CA ASN A 49 -1.56 11.83 -7.29
C ASN A 49 -1.11 13.19 -6.71
N SER A 50 -0.77 13.24 -5.43
CA SER A 50 -0.30 14.45 -4.75
C SER A 50 0.65 14.12 -3.60
N PRO A 51 1.70 14.94 -3.35
CA PRO A 51 2.60 14.74 -2.22
C PRO A 51 2.04 15.25 -0.88
N ILE A 52 0.74 15.59 -0.80
CA ILE A 52 0.09 16.12 0.41
C ILE A 52 -1.11 15.23 0.79
N CYS A 53 -1.33 15.05 2.09
CA CYS A 53 -2.27 14.07 2.65
C CYS A 53 -3.70 14.21 2.11
N VAL A 54 -4.30 15.40 2.24
CA VAL A 54 -5.71 15.62 1.84
C VAL A 54 -5.96 15.37 0.36
N PRO A 55 -5.23 15.99 -0.59
CA PRO A 55 -5.44 15.74 -2.01
C PRO A 55 -5.11 14.30 -2.43
N ALA A 56 -4.09 13.66 -1.85
CA ALA A 56 -3.77 12.26 -2.14
C ALA A 56 -4.92 11.31 -1.74
N ARG A 57 -5.47 11.52 -0.54
CA ARG A 57 -6.60 10.75 -0.02
C ARG A 57 -7.86 11.01 -0.82
N ALA A 58 -8.14 12.27 -1.18
CA ALA A 58 -9.28 12.63 -2.00
C ALA A 58 -9.23 11.92 -3.37
N ALA A 59 -8.07 11.97 -4.06
CA ALA A 59 -7.89 11.31 -5.35
C ALA A 59 -8.10 9.79 -5.27
N MET A 60 -7.53 9.13 -4.26
CA MET A 60 -7.72 7.69 -4.02
C MET A 60 -9.19 7.29 -3.82
N HIS A 61 -9.98 8.11 -3.11
CA HIS A 61 -11.40 7.79 -2.84
C HIS A 61 -12.33 8.13 -4.00
N THR A 62 -11.94 9.08 -4.84
CA THR A 62 -12.82 9.64 -5.87
C THR A 62 -12.43 9.28 -7.30
N GLY A 63 -11.23 8.71 -7.50
CA GLY A 63 -10.71 8.28 -8.80
C GLY A 63 -10.44 9.42 -9.78
N ARG A 64 -10.13 10.61 -9.27
CA ARG A 64 -9.96 11.86 -10.03
C ARG A 64 -8.82 12.70 -9.48
#